data_AF-A0A1G7AP98-F1
#
_entry.id   AF-A0A1G7AP98-F1
#
_cell.length_a   1.000
_cell.length_b   1.000
_cell.length_c   1.000
_cell.angle_alpha   90.00
_cell.angle_beta   90.00
_cell.angle_gamma   90.00
#
_symmetry.space_group_name_H-M   'P 1'
#
loop_
_entity.id
_entity.type
_entity.pdbx_description
1 polymer ?
#
loop_
_entity_poly.entity_id
_entity_poly.type
_entity_poly.pdbx_seq_one_letter_code
_entity_poly.pdbx_strand_id
1 'polypeptide(L)'
;MVWLLGARHSYLRTLLIHGARSALLAAKLAQKQGKPLDRTQEWALALAERAGHNKAAVALANKTVRRLWAADRHGQAFDPNHLSAHRAH
;
A
#
# COMPACT_ATOMS: atom_id res chain seq x y z
N MET A 1 -21.89 18.36 -21.34
CA MET A 1 -21.60 18.97 -20.01
C MET A 1 -21.91 17.95 -18.92
N VAL A 2 -20.97 17.04 -18.64
CA VAL A 2 -20.98 16.20 -17.43
C VAL A 2 -19.55 16.15 -16.90
N TRP A 3 -19.07 17.31 -16.46
CA TRP A 3 -17.77 17.50 -15.78
C TRP A 3 -17.92 18.35 -14.53
N LEU A 4 -19.07 18.26 -13.85
CA LEU A 4 -19.38 19.00 -12.64
C LEU A 4 -19.83 18.03 -11.56
N LEU A 5 -18.84 17.37 -10.92
CA LEU A 5 -18.82 16.78 -9.56
C LEU A 5 -17.83 15.60 -9.50
N GLY A 6 -16.54 15.88 -9.66
CA GLY A 6 -15.48 14.86 -9.51
C GLY A 6 -14.11 15.39 -9.09
N ALA A 7 -13.98 16.69 -8.81
CA ALA A 7 -12.72 17.30 -8.41
C ALA A 7 -12.47 17.10 -6.91
N ARG A 8 -12.31 15.85 -6.46
CA ARG A 8 -11.71 15.49 -5.17
C ARG A 8 -10.98 14.16 -5.35
N HIS A 9 -9.69 14.12 -5.02
CA HIS A 9 -8.79 12.93 -4.91
C HIS A 9 -7.93 12.43 -6.08
N SER A 10 -7.84 13.09 -7.24
CA SER A 10 -6.82 12.70 -8.25
C SER A 10 -5.39 12.92 -7.74
N TYR A 11 -5.15 14.07 -7.10
CA TYR A 11 -3.86 14.41 -6.48
C TYR A 11 -3.46 13.42 -5.37
N LEU A 12 -4.39 13.06 -4.49
CA LEU A 12 -4.12 12.11 -3.40
C LEU A 12 -3.81 10.70 -3.93
N ARG A 13 -4.54 10.23 -4.95
CA ARG A 13 -4.20 8.98 -5.63
C ARG A 13 -2.78 9.03 -6.20
N THR A 14 -2.41 10.13 -6.84
CA THR A 14 -1.06 10.33 -7.38
C THR A 14 0.00 10.28 -6.29
N LEU A 15 -0.18 11.00 -5.18
CA LEU A 15 0.75 10.97 -4.05
C LEU A 15 0.90 9.57 -3.46
N LEU A 16 -0.20 8.85 -3.27
CA LEU A 16 -0.19 7.48 -2.75
C LEU A 16 0.58 6.51 -3.65
N ILE A 17 0.44 6.64 -4.96
CA ILE A 17 1.18 5.82 -5.92
C ILE A 17 2.67 6.17 -5.89
N HIS A 18 3.03 7.46 -5.83
CA HIS A 18 4.43 7.88 -5.72
C HIS A 18 5.07 7.37 -4.42
N GLY A 19 4.38 7.53 -3.28
CA GLY A 19 4.83 6.98 -2.01
C GLY A 19 5.00 5.46 -2.06
N ALA A 20 4.09 4.74 -2.71
CA ALA A 20 4.20 3.30 -2.89
C ALA A 20 5.39 2.90 -3.79
N ARG A 21 5.71 3.66 -4.85
CA ARG A 21 6.91 3.43 -5.65
C ARG A 21 8.17 3.59 -4.82
N SER A 22 8.27 4.67 -4.04
CA SER A 22 9.41 4.92 -3.15
C SER A 22 9.54 3.83 -2.09
N ALA A 23 8.44 3.40 -1.47
CA ALA A 23 8.44 2.29 -0.51
C ALA A 23 8.88 0.97 -1.14
N LEU A 24 8.44 0.68 -2.37
CA LEU A 24 8.84 -0.52 -3.10
C LEU A 24 10.33 -0.50 -3.48
N LEU A 25 10.87 0.68 -3.84
CA LEU A 25 12.30 0.87 -4.06
C LEU A 25 13.10 0.69 -2.75
N ALA A 26 12.62 1.24 -1.64
CA ALA A 26 13.24 1.07 -0.33
C ALA A 26 13.25 -0.41 0.09
N ALA A 27 12.17 -1.15 -0.15
CA ALA A 27 12.11 -2.60 0.08
C ALA A 27 13.13 -3.35 -0.79
N LYS A 28 13.26 -3.01 -2.08
CA LYS A 28 14.28 -3.60 -2.96
C LYS A 28 15.69 -3.33 -2.46
N LEU A 29 15.96 -2.12 -1.97
CA LEU A 29 17.26 -1.76 -1.41
C LEU A 29 17.55 -2.52 -0.11
N ALA A 30 16.57 -2.62 0.79
CA ALA A 30 16.70 -3.40 2.02
C ALA A 30 16.99 -4.88 1.73
N GLN A 31 16.28 -5.47 0.77
CA GLN A 31 16.52 -6.84 0.31
C GLN A 31 17.96 -7.03 -0.19
N LYS A 32 18.45 -6.12 -1.05
CA LYS A 32 19.83 -6.18 -1.56
C LYS A 32 20.89 -6.05 -0.46
N GLN A 33 20.57 -5.33 0.61
CA GLN A 33 21.46 -5.14 1.77
C GLN A 33 21.34 -6.26 2.80
N GLY A 34 20.53 -7.30 2.55
CA GLY A 34 20.29 -8.39 3.52
C GLY A 34 19.58 -7.93 4.79
N LYS A 35 18.90 -6.78 4.76
CA LYS A 35 18.12 -6.28 5.90
C LYS A 35 16.82 -7.08 6.04
N PRO A 36 16.32 -7.28 7.27
CA PRO A 36 15.03 -7.91 7.48
C PRO A 36 13.93 -7.09 6.77
N LEU A 37 13.03 -7.79 6.11
CA LEU A 37 11.87 -7.21 5.44
C LEU A 37 10.63 -7.49 6.28
N ASP A 38 9.72 -6.53 6.33
CA ASP A 38 8.39 -6.78 6.87
C ASP A 38 7.53 -7.59 5.87
N ARG A 39 6.46 -8.21 6.36
CA ARG A 39 5.56 -9.05 5.55
C ARG A 39 4.91 -8.30 4.38
N THR A 40 4.70 -6.99 4.51
CA THR A 40 4.15 -6.17 3.42
C THR A 40 5.21 -5.91 2.35
N GLN A 41 6.46 -5.66 2.74
CA GLN A 41 7.59 -5.50 1.84
C GLN A 41 7.85 -6.79 1.06
N GLU A 42 7.92 -7.94 1.74
CA GLU A 42 8.07 -9.25 1.10
C GLU A 42 6.97 -9.52 0.07
N TRP A 43 5.70 -9.32 0.45
CA TRP A 43 4.57 -9.47 -0.46
C TRP A 43 4.64 -8.52 -1.66
N ALA A 44 5.03 -7.26 -1.43
CA ALA A 44 5.11 -6.25 -2.47
C ALA A 44 6.25 -6.54 -3.46
N LEU A 45 7.40 -7.03 -2.98
CA LEU A 45 8.51 -7.49 -3.80
C LEU A 45 8.11 -8.71 -4.63
N ALA A 46 7.52 -9.74 -4.00
CA ALA A 46 7.01 -10.91 -4.73
C ALA A 46 5.95 -10.52 -5.77
N LEU A 47 5.16 -9.47 -5.53
CA LEU A 47 4.20 -8.94 -6.51
C LEU A 47 4.89 -8.21 -7.66
N ALA A 48 5.94 -7.45 -7.36
CA ALA A 48 6.73 -6.77 -8.37
C ALA A 48 7.40 -7.77 -9.32
N GLU A 49 7.89 -8.89 -8.80
CA GLU A 49 8.51 -9.95 -9.61
C GLU A 49 7.49 -10.66 -10.52
N ARG A 50 6.28 -10.99 -10.03
CA ARG A 50 5.28 -11.70 -10.85
C ARG A 50 4.47 -10.81 -11.80
N ALA A 51 4.21 -9.55 -11.44
CA ALA A 51 3.26 -8.67 -12.14
C ALA A 51 3.87 -7.35 -12.64
N GLY A 52 5.11 -7.04 -12.27
CA GLY A 52 5.81 -5.82 -12.63
C GLY A 52 5.68 -4.68 -11.62
N HIS A 53 6.67 -3.79 -11.62
CA HIS A 53 6.85 -2.73 -10.63
C HIS A 53 5.63 -1.79 -10.51
N ASN A 54 5.09 -1.31 -11.63
CA ASN A 54 3.96 -0.37 -11.60
C ASN A 54 2.68 -0.99 -11.03
N LYS A 55 2.39 -2.27 -11.36
CA LYS A 55 1.22 -2.97 -10.81
C LYS A 55 1.39 -3.21 -9.31
N ALA A 56 2.60 -3.59 -8.88
CA ALA A 56 2.92 -3.73 -7.47
C ALA A 56 2.79 -2.41 -6.69
N ALA A 57 3.26 -1.30 -7.24
CA ALA A 57 3.12 0.01 -6.62
C ALA A 57 1.65 0.42 -6.44
N VAL A 58 0.81 0.23 -7.46
CA VAL A 58 -0.63 0.53 -7.36
C VAL A 58 -1.31 -0.38 -6.33
N ALA A 59 -0.97 -1.67 -6.29
CA ALA A 59 -1.52 -2.61 -5.32
C ALA A 59 -1.09 -2.25 -3.88
N LEU A 60 0.18 -1.86 -3.69
CA LEU A 60 0.69 -1.40 -2.41
C LEU A 60 -0.02 -0.12 -1.95
N ALA A 61 -0.23 0.85 -2.85
CA ALA A 61 -1.01 2.05 -2.57
C ALA A 61 -2.44 1.69 -2.11
N ASN A 62 -3.12 0.78 -2.82
CA ASN A 62 -4.47 0.34 -2.43
C ASN A 62 -4.49 -0.33 -1.05
N LYS A 63 -3.53 -1.22 -0.76
CA LYS A 63 -3.40 -1.87 0.55
C LYS A 63 -3.18 -0.83 1.67
N THR A 64 -2.34 0.17 1.44
CA THR A 64 -2.08 1.24 2.42
C THR A 64 -3.32 2.08 2.67
N VAL A 65 -4.06 2.47 1.62
CA VAL A 65 -5.32 3.22 1.76
C VAL A 65 -6.35 2.43 2.58
N ARG A 66 -6.49 1.12 2.35
CA ARG A 66 -7.42 0.29 3.14
C ARG A 66 -7.03 0.24 4.62
N ARG A 67 -5.73 0.15 4.94
CA ARG A 67 -5.25 0.20 6.33
C ARG A 67 -5.53 1.56 6.98
N LEU A 68 -5.28 2.66 6.26
CA LEU A 68 -5.59 4.00 6.76
C LEU A 68 -7.08 4.19 7.01
N TRP A 69 -7.93 3.74 6.08
CA TRP A 69 -9.38 3.79 6.24
C TRP A 69 -9.87 2.96 7.43
N ALA A 70 -9.33 1.75 7.62
CA ALA A 70 -9.68 0.93 8.76
C ALA A 70 -9.24 1.58 10.09
N ALA A 71 -8.02 2.13 10.15
CA ALA A 71 -7.51 2.85 11.31
C ALA A 71 -8.41 4.06 11.67
N ASP A 72 -8.74 4.89 10.67
CA ASP A 72 -9.65 6.02 10.81
C ASP A 72 -11.05 5.58 11.28
N ARG A 73 -11.63 4.56 10.64
CA ARG A 73 -12.98 4.08 10.93
C ARG A 73 -13.14 3.44 12.30
N HIS A 74 -12.08 2.83 12.82
CA HIS A 74 -12.07 2.14 14.11
C HIS A 74 -11.45 2.98 15.24
N GLY A 75 -10.92 4.18 14.94
CA GLY A 75 -10.20 5.00 15.91
C GLY A 75 -8.96 4.32 16.49
N GLN A 76 -8.43 3.31 15.81
CA GLN A 76 -7.28 2.53 16.27
C GLN A 76 -6.00 3.08 15.65
N ALA A 77 -4.93 3.14 16.45
CA ALA A 77 -3.61 3.46 15.93
C ALA A 77 -3.18 2.45 14.86
N PHE A 78 -2.40 2.90 13.88
CA PHE A 78 -1.87 2.02 12.85
C PHE A 78 -0.94 0.96 13.47
N ASP A 79 -1.32 -0.31 13.35
CA ASP A 79 -0.48 -1.44 13.71
C ASP A 79 0.05 -2.12 12.43
N PRO A 80 1.37 -2.05 12.16
CA PRO A 80 1.98 -2.68 10.98
C PRO A 80 1.86 -4.21 10.97
N ASN A 81 1.65 -4.83 12.14
CA ASN A 81 1.48 -6.28 12.31
C ASN A 81 0.01 -6.70 12.45
N HIS A 82 -0.94 -5.78 12.23
CA HIS A 82 -2.36 -6.08 12.37
C HIS A 82 -2.78 -7.26 11.49
N LEU A 83 -3.21 -8.35 12.14
CA LEU A 83 -3.83 -9.50 11.49
C LEU A 83 -5.34 -9.35 11.62
N SER A 84 -6.03 -9.19 10.49
CA SER A 84 -7.49 -9.20 10.47
C SER A 84 -7.97 -10.59 10.87
N ALA A 85 -8.42 -10.74 12.12
CA ALA A 85 -9.02 -11.98 12.58
C ALA A 85 -10.26 -12.27 11.72
N HIS A 86 -10.21 -13.34 10.94
CA HIS A 86 -11.40 -13.84 10.25
C HIS A 86 -12.36 -14.35 11.34
N ARG A 87 -13.33 -13.53 11.74
CA ARG A 87 -14.45 -14.01 12.56
C ARG A 87 -15.22 -15.02 11.71
N ALA A 88 -14.98 -16.31 11.96
CA ALA A 88 -15.88 -17.36 11.52
C ALA A 88 -17.24 -17.09 12.19
N HIS A 89 -18.26 -16.90 11.36
CA HIS A 89 -19.63 -16.71 11.78
C HIS A 89 -20.45 -17.92 11.33
#